data_AF-A0A251P8L5-F1
#
_entry.id   AF-A0A251P8L5-F1
#
_cell.length_a   1.000
_cell.length_b   1.000
_cell.length_c   1.000
_cell.angle_alpha   90.00
_cell.angle_beta   90.00
_cell.angle_gamma   90.00
#
_symmetry.space_group_name_H-M   'P 1'
#
loop_
_entity.id
_entity.type
_entity.pdbx_description
1 polymer ?
#
loop_
_entity_poly.entity_id
_entity_poly.type
_entity_poly.pdbx_seq_one_letter_code
_entity_poly.pdbx_strand_id
1 'polypeptide(L)'
;MLLSLRQKKKLTDGLMLKPFDAHSKTNEQTIKEMSTLAMRYITAVQEEYEEEDEPEKLAIAKVGRKDAKKHLEQLVSNLMSSNIGQTFGAMLDTVVF
;
A
#
# COMPACT_ATOMS: atom_id res chain seq x y z
N MET A 1 6.65 11.25 30.88
CA MET A 1 5.27 10.71 30.85
C MET A 1 4.73 10.62 29.41
N LEU A 2 5.52 10.09 28.47
CA LEU A 2 5.14 9.87 27.05
C LEU A 2 5.43 8.43 26.61
N LEU A 3 6.35 7.75 27.29
CA LEU A 3 6.70 6.35 27.05
C LEU A 3 5.53 5.38 27.33
N SER A 4 4.61 5.76 28.21
CA SER A 4 3.41 4.98 28.56
C SER A 4 2.36 4.93 27.45
N LEU A 5 2.43 5.79 26.43
CA LEU A 5 1.55 5.71 25.26
C LEU A 5 1.95 4.58 24.31
N ARG A 6 3.24 4.24 24.23
CA ARG A 6 3.74 3.17 23.37
C ARG A 6 3.44 1.78 23.92
N GLN A 7 3.32 1.64 25.24
CA GLN A 7 2.91 0.40 25.91
C GLN A 7 1.41 0.09 25.75
N LYS A 8 0.58 1.05 25.29
CA LYS A 8 -0.87 0.82 25.08
C LYS A 8 -1.18 -0.02 23.84
N LYS A 9 -0.31 -0.02 22.82
CA LYS A 9 -0.35 -1.07 21.81
C LYS A 9 0.24 -2.31 22.45
N LYS A 10 -0.63 -3.26 22.82
CA LYS A 10 -0.14 -4.54 23.31
C LYS A 10 0.75 -5.12 22.22
N LEU A 11 1.92 -5.66 22.57
CA LEU A 11 2.74 -6.43 21.63
C LEU A 11 1.90 -7.51 20.92
N THR A 12 0.87 -8.01 21.61
CA THR A 12 -0.10 -8.98 21.09
C THR A 12 -0.96 -8.46 19.93
N ASP A 13 -1.16 -7.14 19.76
CA ASP A 13 -1.94 -6.62 18.62
C ASP A 13 -1.28 -6.94 17.27
N GLY A 14 0.05 -7.13 17.25
CA GLY A 14 0.77 -7.59 16.05
C GLY A 14 0.71 -9.10 15.83
N LEU A 15 0.31 -9.87 16.85
CA LEU A 15 0.16 -11.33 16.81
C LEU A 15 -1.30 -11.78 16.61
N MET A 16 -2.27 -10.86 16.75
CA MET A 16 -3.68 -11.18 16.54
C MET A 16 -3.98 -11.29 15.03
N LEU A 17 -4.34 -12.50 14.61
CA LEU A 17 -4.82 -12.79 13.26
C LEU A 17 -6.15 -12.08 13.02
N LYS A 18 -6.24 -11.32 11.92
CA LYS A 18 -7.52 -10.77 11.47
C LYS A 18 -8.37 -11.89 10.84
N PRO A 19 -9.70 -11.77 10.81
CA PRO A 19 -10.55 -12.71 10.09
C PRO A 19 -10.13 -12.81 8.62
N PHE A 20 -9.93 -14.03 8.13
CA PHE A 20 -9.45 -14.28 6.77
C PHE A 20 -10.39 -13.71 5.69
N ASP A 21 -11.71 -13.78 5.90
CA ASP A 21 -12.69 -13.22 4.97
C ASP A 21 -12.56 -11.70 4.82
N ALA A 22 -12.36 -10.99 5.93
CA ALA A 22 -12.19 -9.54 5.93
C ALA A 22 -10.85 -9.14 5.28
N HIS A 23 -9.78 -9.90 5.56
CA HIS A 23 -8.48 -9.65 4.97
C HIS A 23 -8.46 -9.93 3.45
N SER A 24 -9.10 -11.01 3.00
CA SER A 24 -9.26 -11.35 1.59
C SER A 24 -10.02 -10.25 0.82
N LYS A 25 -11.14 -9.77 1.36
CA LYS A 25 -11.90 -8.64 0.78
C LYS A 25 -11.06 -7.36 0.68
N THR A 26 -10.27 -7.06 1.70
CA THR A 26 -9.38 -5.88 1.71
C THR A 26 -8.30 -6.00 0.63
N ASN A 27 -7.72 -7.20 0.46
CA ASN A 27 -6.72 -7.47 -0.57
C ASN A 27 -7.31 -7.33 -1.97
N GLU A 28 -8.51 -7.87 -2.20
CA GLU A 28 -9.20 -7.76 -3.48
C GLU A 28 -9.50 -6.30 -3.85
N GLN A 29 -9.99 -5.51 -2.90
CA GLN A 29 -10.23 -4.07 -3.09
C GLN A 29 -8.93 -3.32 -3.43
N THR A 30 -7.87 -3.59 -2.67
CA THR A 30 -6.57 -2.92 -2.85
C THR A 30 -5.96 -3.25 -4.22
N ILE A 31 -6.09 -4.50 -4.69
CA ILE A 31 -5.61 -4.92 -6.02
C ILE A 31 -6.43 -4.27 -7.14
N LYS A 32 -7.76 -4.15 -7.00
CA LYS A 32 -8.61 -3.44 -7.98
C LYS A 32 -8.24 -1.96 -8.09
N GLU A 33 -8.00 -1.31 -6.96
CA GLU A 33 -7.51 0.07 -6.92
C GLU A 33 -6.12 0.20 -7.57
N MET A 34 -5.22 -0.73 -7.26
CA MET A 34 -3.88 -0.78 -7.84
C MET A 34 -3.92 -0.98 -9.36
N SER A 35 -4.80 -1.82 -9.88
CA SER A 35 -5.00 -2.02 -11.33
C SER A 35 -5.49 -0.74 -12.01
N THR A 36 -6.47 -0.05 -11.40
CA THR A 36 -6.98 1.23 -11.91
C THR A 36 -5.89 2.30 -11.94
N LEU A 37 -5.05 2.34 -10.90
CA LEU A 37 -3.92 3.27 -10.81
C LEU A 37 -2.79 2.92 -11.78
N ALA A 38 -2.55 1.64 -12.03
CA ALA A 38 -1.58 1.18 -13.02
C ALA A 38 -1.99 1.59 -14.44
N MET A 39 -3.27 1.45 -14.79
CA MET A 39 -3.79 1.93 -16.08
C MET A 39 -3.61 3.44 -16.22
N ARG A 40 -3.93 4.22 -15.18
CA ARG A 40 -3.70 5.68 -15.17
C ARG A 40 -2.22 6.04 -15.29
N TYR A 41 -1.33 5.28 -14.65
CA TYR A 41 0.11 5.48 -14.77
C TYR A 41 0.59 5.21 -16.20
N ILE A 42 0.10 4.15 -16.85
CA ILE A 42 0.44 3.84 -18.24
C ILE A 42 -0.04 4.97 -19.16
N THR A 43 -1.27 5.45 -19.02
CA THR A 43 -1.78 6.57 -19.81
C THR A 43 -0.98 7.85 -19.58
N ALA A 44 -0.67 8.18 -18.32
CA ALA A 44 0.14 9.36 -17.99
C ALA A 44 1.56 9.26 -18.59
N VAL A 45 2.17 8.08 -18.56
CA VAL A 45 3.49 7.85 -19.16
C VAL A 45 3.43 7.95 -20.69
N GLN A 46 2.36 7.48 -21.34
CA GLN A 46 2.17 7.64 -22.78
C GLN A 46 2.02 9.11 -23.18
N GLU A 47 1.21 9.88 -22.45
CA GLU A 47 1.09 11.34 -22.63
C GLU A 47 2.44 12.04 -22.47
N GLU A 48 3.25 11.63 -21.47
CA GLU A 48 4.62 12.16 -21.24
C GLU A 48 5.64 11.78 -22.34
N TYR A 49 5.41 10.72 -23.12
CA TYR A 49 6.27 10.37 -24.25
C TYR A 49 5.87 11.07 -25.56
N GLU A 50 4.59 11.45 -25.68
CA GLU A 50 4.05 12.13 -26.85
C GLU A 50 4.28 13.64 -26.80
N GLU A 51 4.26 14.23 -25.59
CA GLU A 51 4.72 15.60 -25.35
C GLU A 51 6.20 15.56 -24.94
N GLU A 52 7.12 15.92 -25.85
CA GLU A 52 8.55 16.17 -25.57
C GLU A 52 8.72 17.43 -24.68
N ASP A 53 8.00 17.51 -23.56
CA ASP A 53 8.03 18.68 -22.70
C ASP A 53 9.25 18.63 -21.77
N GLU A 54 9.97 19.75 -21.73
CA GLU A 54 11.06 19.99 -20.80
C GLU A 54 10.69 19.60 -19.36
N PRO A 55 11.62 19.02 -18.58
CA PRO A 55 11.36 18.50 -17.25
C PRO A 55 10.81 19.54 -16.27
N GLU A 56 11.05 20.83 -16.52
CA GLU A 56 10.53 21.95 -15.71
C GLU A 56 9.02 22.18 -15.93
N LYS A 57 8.50 22.01 -17.14
CA LYS A 57 7.06 22.10 -17.43
C LYS A 57 6.30 20.89 -16.91
N LEU A 58 6.92 19.71 -16.97
CA LEU A 58 6.40 18.49 -16.35
C LEU A 58 6.26 18.63 -14.83
N ALA A 59 7.20 19.28 -14.15
CA ALA A 59 7.10 19.52 -12.71
C ALA A 59 5.92 20.45 -12.37
N ILE A 60 5.65 21.47 -13.19
CA ILE A 60 4.54 22.42 -12.99
C ILE A 60 3.19 21.78 -13.36
N ALA A 61 3.14 20.96 -14.41
CA ALA A 61 1.93 20.23 -14.83
C ALA A 61 1.56 19.09 -13.87
N LYS A 62 2.56 18.48 -13.20
CA LYS A 62 2.36 17.44 -12.17
C LYS A 62 1.91 18.01 -10.83
N VAL A 63 1.99 19.34 -10.60
CA VAL A 63 1.43 19.97 -9.41
C VAL A 63 -0.10 19.89 -9.43
N GLY A 64 -0.65 19.01 -8.61
CA GLY A 64 -2.10 18.86 -8.40
C GLY A 64 -2.71 17.55 -8.92
N ARG A 65 -2.02 16.82 -9.81
CA ARG A 65 -2.38 15.43 -10.13
C ARG A 65 -1.79 14.51 -9.05
N LYS A 66 -2.57 13.53 -8.56
CA LYS A 66 -2.03 12.51 -7.64
C LYS A 66 -0.89 11.77 -8.35
N ASP A 67 0.31 11.80 -7.79
CA ASP A 67 1.45 11.02 -8.25
C ASP A 67 1.09 9.52 -8.22
N ALA A 68 0.67 8.99 -9.37
CA ALA A 68 0.22 7.60 -9.50
C ALA A 68 1.33 6.62 -9.11
N LYS A 69 2.60 6.95 -9.44
CA LYS A 69 3.78 6.17 -9.04
C LYS A 69 3.94 6.07 -7.52
N LYS A 70 3.95 7.22 -6.82
CA LYS A 70 4.09 7.26 -5.36
C LYS A 70 2.93 6.59 -4.65
N HIS A 71 1.72 6.73 -5.19
CA HIS A 71 0.54 6.08 -4.63
C HIS A 71 0.55 4.55 -4.83
N LEU A 72 1.01 4.07 -5.99
CA LEU A 72 1.24 2.64 -6.23
C LEU A 72 2.29 2.06 -5.27
N GLU A 73 3.43 2.74 -5.07
CA GLU A 73 4.47 2.31 -4.13
C GLU A 73 3.93 2.20 -2.69
N GLN A 74 3.12 3.16 -2.25
CA GLN A 74 2.48 3.13 -0.93
C GLN A 74 1.49 1.96 -0.79
N LEU A 75 0.66 1.71 -1.80
CA LEU A 75 -0.30 0.62 -1.79
C LEU A 75 0.40 -0.74 -1.74
N VAL A 76 1.47 -0.93 -2.53
CA VAL A 76 2.27 -2.16 -2.52
C VAL A 76 2.93 -2.38 -1.17
N SER A 77 3.54 -1.34 -0.59
CA SER A 77 4.20 -1.44 0.73
C SER A 77 3.22 -1.85 1.83
N ASN A 78 2.01 -1.27 1.83
CA ASN A 78 0.97 -1.60 2.79
C ASN A 78 0.42 -3.02 2.60
N LEU A 79 0.17 -3.43 1.35
CA LEU A 79 -0.35 -4.76 1.02
C LEU A 79 0.66 -5.85 1.40
N MET A 80 1.94 -5.65 1.06
CA MET A 80 3.02 -6.58 1.43
C MET A 80 3.17 -6.68 2.94
N SER A 81 3.21 -5.55 3.65
CA SER A 81 3.34 -5.53 5.12
C SER A 81 2.18 -6.26 5.81
N SER A 82 0.95 -6.06 5.33
CA SER A 82 -0.23 -6.72 5.91
C SER A 82 -0.24 -8.22 5.63
N ASN A 83 0.09 -8.65 4.42
CA ASN A 83 0.06 -10.06 4.04
C ASN A 83 1.19 -10.85 4.71
N ILE A 84 2.39 -10.27 4.81
CA ILE A 84 3.52 -10.88 5.53
C ILE A 84 3.17 -11.05 7.01
N GLY A 85 2.61 -10.01 7.65
CA GLY A 85 2.21 -10.06 9.05
C GLY A 85 1.17 -11.14 9.32
N GLN A 86 0.13 -11.24 8.49
CA GLN A 86 -0.92 -12.26 8.62
C GLN A 86 -0.37 -13.68 8.41
N THR A 87 0.46 -13.89 7.38
CA THR A 87 1.03 -15.21 7.08
C THR A 87 1.98 -15.66 8.18
N PHE A 88 2.82 -14.75 8.68
CA PHE A 88 3.72 -15.04 9.79
C PHE A 88 2.98 -15.30 11.10
N GLY A 89 1.91 -14.53 11.38
CA GLY A 89 1.02 -14.77 12.51
C GLY A 89 0.38 -16.16 12.46
N ALA A 90 -0.08 -16.60 11.29
CA ALA A 90 -0.68 -17.92 11.11
C ALA A 90 0.35 -19.04 11.31
N MET A 91 1.56 -18.89 10.76
CA MET A 91 2.63 -19.88 10.95
C MET A 91 3.08 -19.97 12.41
N LEU A 92 3.16 -18.86 13.13
CA LEU A 92 3.50 -18.88 14.56
C LEU A 92 2.41 -19.57 15.39
N ASP A 93 1.13 -19.31 15.09
CA ASP A 93 0.02 -19.93 15.80
C ASP A 93 0.08 -21.47 15.71
N THR A 94 0.43 -22.01 14.55
CA THR A 94 0.55 -23.47 14.34
C THR A 94 1.72 -24.17 15.04
N VAL A 95 2.74 -23.41 15.47
CA VAL A 95 3.96 -23.98 16.08
C VAL A 95 4.00 -23.74 17.59
N VAL A 96 3.42 -22.63 18.06
CA VAL A 96 3.45 -22.21 19.47
C VAL A 96 2.23 -22.72 20.25
N PHE A 97 1.09 -22.94 19.60
CA PHE A 97 -0.14 -23.48 20.19
C PHE A 97 -0.51 -24.83 19.56
#